data_AF-A0A1H1XNS3-F1
#
_entry.id   AF-A0A1H1XNS3-F1
#
_cell.length_a   1.000
_cell.length_b   1.000
_cell.length_c   1.000
_cell.angle_alpha   90.00
_cell.angle_beta   90.00
_cell.angle_gamma   90.00
#
_symmetry.space_group_name_H-M   'P 1'
#
loop_
_entity.id
_entity.type
_entity.pdbx_description
1 polymer ?
#
loop_
_entity_poly.entity_id
_entity_poly.type
_entity_poly.pdbx_seq_one_letter_code
_entity_poly.pdbx_strand_id
1 'polypeptide(L)'
;MMHADLIDQEDLLGQLKALGFQVPSGATAEQACECAVRGLDDVRAFELRKMVKDMYTSGASIQPMVRQAIDKQLLPALAEYQQKS
;
A
#
# COMPACT_ATOMS: atom_id res chain seq x y z
N MET A 1 -8.48 7.17 -26.07
CA MET A 1 -7.74 8.12 -25.22
C MET A 1 -7.22 7.29 -24.06
N MET A 2 -5.91 7.05 -23.96
CA MET A 2 -5.37 6.23 -22.87
C MET A 2 -5.38 7.11 -21.62
N HIS A 3 -6.38 6.92 -20.74
CA HIS A 3 -6.21 7.32 -19.35
C HIS A 3 -5.01 6.50 -18.88
N ALA A 4 -3.87 7.13 -18.62
CA ALA A 4 -2.86 6.47 -17.84
C ALA A 4 -3.55 6.17 -16.50
N ASP A 5 -3.74 4.89 -16.19
CA ASP A 5 -4.27 4.50 -14.89
C ASP A 5 -3.33 5.11 -13.85
N LEU A 6 -3.84 6.11 -13.13
CA LEU A 6 -3.10 6.86 -12.13
C LEU A 6 -3.51 6.27 -10.80
N ILE A 7 -2.58 5.61 -10.12
CA ILE A 7 -2.78 5.17 -8.75
C ILE A 7 -2.67 6.41 -7.86
N ASP A 8 -3.81 6.85 -7.36
CA ASP A 8 -3.93 7.94 -6.41
C ASP A 8 -4.13 7.45 -4.97
N GLN A 9 -4.39 8.39 -4.07
CA GLN A 9 -4.64 8.08 -2.67
C GLN A 9 -5.88 7.20 -2.49
N GLU A 10 -6.97 7.47 -3.21
CA GLU A 10 -8.22 6.72 -3.06
C GLU A 10 -8.03 5.27 -3.51
N ASP A 11 -7.27 5.04 -4.58
CA ASP A 11 -6.91 3.70 -5.03
C ASP A 11 -6.10 2.93 -3.97
N LEU A 12 -5.08 3.56 -3.38
CA LEU A 12 -4.29 2.94 -2.30
C LEU A 12 -5.19 2.58 -1.11
N LEU A 13 -6.05 3.52 -0.67
CA LEU A 13 -6.99 3.31 0.43
C LEU A 13 -7.96 2.17 0.12
N GLY A 14 -8.47 2.10 -1.11
CA GLY A 14 -9.34 1.03 -1.58
C GLY A 14 -8.67 -0.33 -1.53
N GLN A 15 -7.43 -0.43 -2.02
CA GLN A 15 -6.65 -1.66 -1.99
C GLN A 15 -6.33 -2.12 -0.55
N LEU A 16 -5.96 -1.20 0.34
CA LEU A 16 -5.74 -1.51 1.75
C LEU A 16 -7.02 -2.04 2.42
N LYS A 17 -8.17 -1.41 2.16
CA LYS A 17 -9.47 -1.89 2.68
C LYS A 17 -9.84 -3.26 2.11
N ALA A 18 -9.54 -3.53 0.83
CA ALA A 18 -9.79 -4.82 0.20
C ALA A 18 -8.96 -5.95 0.81
N LEU A 19 -7.75 -5.64 1.31
CA LEU A 19 -6.93 -6.56 2.10
C LEU A 19 -7.41 -6.73 3.56
N GLY A 20 -8.45 -6.00 3.97
CA GLY A 20 -9.03 -6.06 5.31
C GLY A 20 -8.39 -5.10 6.32
N PHE A 21 -7.58 -4.14 5.88
CA PHE A 21 -7.06 -3.10 6.76
C PHE A 21 -8.14 -2.06 7.09
N GLN A 22 -8.21 -1.67 8.36
CA GLN A 22 -9.09 -0.61 8.81
C GLN A 22 -8.42 0.75 8.55
N VAL A 23 -8.81 1.41 7.47
CA VAL A 23 -8.32 2.74 7.11
C VAL A 23 -9.43 3.78 7.27
N PRO A 24 -9.22 4.87 8.02
CA PRO A 24 -10.22 5.93 8.18
C PRO A 24 -10.63 6.55 6.84
N SER A 25 -11.90 6.92 6.71
CA SER A 25 -12.36 7.70 5.57
C SER A 25 -11.70 9.09 5.56
N GLY A 26 -11.18 9.49 4.41
CA GLY A 26 -10.43 10.77 4.27
C GLY A 26 -9.01 10.73 4.82
N ALA A 27 -8.49 9.56 5.22
CA ALA A 27 -7.08 9.42 5.61
C ALA A 27 -6.15 9.73 4.44
N THR A 28 -5.00 10.33 4.74
CA THR A 28 -3.93 10.49 3.75
C THR A 28 -3.29 9.16 3.39
N ALA A 29 -2.60 9.08 2.25
CA ALA A 29 -1.83 7.89 1.88
C ALA A 29 -0.86 7.45 3.00
N GLU A 30 -0.21 8.40 3.66
CA GLU A 30 0.69 8.14 4.80
C GLU A 30 -0.06 7.56 6.01
N GLN A 31 -1.17 8.18 6.43
CA GLN A 31 -1.99 7.69 7.54
C GLN A 31 -2.56 6.29 7.26
N ALA A 32 -2.97 6.04 6.01
CA ALA A 32 -3.46 4.74 5.59
C ALA A 32 -2.37 3.67 5.67
N CYS A 33 -1.16 3.98 5.20
CA CYS A 33 -0.02 3.09 5.32
C CYS A 33 0.35 2.83 6.78
N GLU A 34 0.35 3.85 7.66
CA GLU A 34 0.60 3.65 9.09
C GLU A 34 -0.46 2.74 9.74
N CYS A 35 -1.73 2.93 9.41
CA CYS A 35 -2.82 2.04 9.87
C CYS A 35 -2.60 0.61 9.40
N ALA A 36 -2.20 0.41 8.15
CA ALA A 36 -1.90 -0.90 7.60
C ALA A 36 -0.72 -1.55 8.33
N VAL A 37 0.36 -0.80 8.58
CA VAL A 37 1.55 -1.30 9.29
C VAL A 37 1.22 -1.76 10.70
N ARG A 38 0.40 -0.99 11.44
CA ARG A 38 -0.03 -1.37 12.80
C ARG A 38 -0.90 -2.63 12.83
N GLY A 39 -1.59 -2.94 11.73
CA GLY A 39 -2.45 -4.12 11.58
C GLY A 39 -1.82 -5.30 10.83
N LEU A 40 -0.51 -5.22 10.53
CA LEU A 40 0.22 -6.28 9.84
C LEU A 40 0.33 -7.54 10.71
N ASP A 41 0.21 -8.68 10.04
CA ASP A 41 0.54 -10.02 10.52
C ASP A 41 1.23 -10.77 9.35
N ASP A 42 1.72 -11.99 9.58
CA ASP A 42 2.49 -12.72 8.56
C ASP A 42 1.71 -12.94 7.25
N VAL A 43 0.41 -13.22 7.35
CA VAL A 43 -0.46 -13.48 6.19
C VAL A 43 -0.72 -12.18 5.43
N ARG A 44 -1.08 -11.11 6.16
CA ARG A 44 -1.33 -9.78 5.59
C ARG A 44 -0.07 -9.16 5.03
N ALA A 45 1.10 -9.41 5.61
CA ALA A 45 2.38 -8.95 5.09
C ALA A 45 2.65 -9.54 3.70
N PHE A 46 2.36 -10.84 3.52
CA PHE A 46 2.48 -11.49 2.22
C PHE A 46 1.56 -10.88 1.16
N GLU A 47 0.27 -10.72 1.48
CA GLU A 47 -0.73 -10.14 0.57
C GLU A 47 -0.43 -8.66 0.26
N LEU A 48 -0.06 -7.88 1.28
CA LEU A 48 0.32 -6.47 1.12
C LEU A 48 1.54 -6.32 0.21
N ARG A 49 2.55 -7.20 0.36
CA ARG A 49 3.72 -7.20 -0.51
C ARG A 49 3.36 -7.50 -1.97
N LYS A 50 2.47 -8.47 -2.19
CA LYS A 50 2.00 -8.80 -3.54
C LYS A 50 1.28 -7.59 -4.16
N MET A 51 0.38 -6.97 -3.42
CA MET A 51 -0.35 -5.77 -3.87
C MET A 51 0.60 -4.60 -4.19
N VAL A 52 1.59 -4.31 -3.34
CA VAL A 52 2.60 -3.27 -3.62
C VAL A 52 3.41 -3.59 -4.89
N LYS A 53 3.80 -4.85 -5.07
CA LYS A 53 4.51 -5.29 -6.29
C LYS A 53 3.64 -5.11 -7.54
N ASP A 54 2.36 -5.47 -7.45
CA ASP A 54 1.42 -5.35 -8.56
C ASP A 54 1.23 -3.86 -8.93
N MET A 55 1.11 -2.96 -7.95
CA MET A 55 1.09 -1.51 -8.21
C MET A 55 2.31 -1.04 -9.02
N TYR A 56 3.52 -1.41 -8.59
CA TYR A 56 4.75 -0.99 -9.28
C TYR A 56 4.97 -1.64 -10.65
N THR A 57 4.31 -2.76 -10.94
CA THR A 57 4.51 -3.53 -12.19
C THR A 57 3.35 -3.40 -13.17
N SER A 58 2.20 -2.90 -12.74
CA SER A 58 0.97 -2.73 -13.53
C SER A 58 1.10 -1.78 -14.73
N GLY A 59 2.16 -0.97 -14.79
CA GLY A 59 2.32 0.09 -15.79
C GLY A 59 1.50 1.35 -15.49
N ALA A 60 0.69 1.33 -14.42
CA ALA A 60 0.00 2.50 -13.91
C ALA A 60 1.01 3.54 -13.38
N SER A 61 0.70 4.81 -13.57
CA SER A 61 1.49 5.89 -12.97
C SER A 61 1.12 5.98 -11.50
N ILE A 62 2.08 5.98 -10.59
CA ILE A 62 1.80 6.13 -9.15
C ILE A 62 2.03 7.60 -8.78
N GLN A 63 1.06 8.22 -8.10
CA GLN A 63 1.25 9.57 -7.60
C GLN A 63 2.48 9.65 -6.68
N PRO A 64 3.32 10.70 -6.78
CA PRO A 64 4.53 10.81 -5.97
C PRO A 64 4.29 10.70 -4.46
N MET A 65 3.17 11.26 -3.97
CA MET A 65 2.78 11.18 -2.56
C MET A 65 2.45 9.75 -2.11
N VAL A 66 1.76 8.98 -2.96
CA VAL A 66 1.42 7.57 -2.70
C VAL A 66 2.70 6.74 -2.70
N ARG A 67 3.55 6.94 -3.71
CA ARG A 67 4.85 6.28 -3.79
C ARG A 67 5.68 6.52 -2.52
N GLN A 68 5.76 7.77 -2.08
CA GLN A 68 6.51 8.14 -0.88
C GLN A 68 5.93 7.50 0.39
N ALA A 69 4.61 7.42 0.53
CA ALA A 69 3.97 6.76 1.65
C ALA A 69 4.28 5.25 1.69
N ILE A 70 4.20 4.58 0.53
CA ILE A 70 4.57 3.17 0.40
C ILE A 70 6.03 2.96 0.79
N ASP A 71 6.94 3.77 0.24
CA ASP A 71 8.39 3.61 0.44
C ASP A 71 8.82 3.89 1.89
N LYS A 72 8.16 4.85 2.56
CA LYS A 72 8.50 5.22 3.95
C LYS A 72 7.88 4.31 5.00
N GLN A 73 6.67 3.80 4.76
CA GLN A 73 5.89 3.10 5.78
C GLN A 73 5.78 1.61 5.47
N LEU A 74 5.30 1.25 4.28
CA LEU A 74 5.00 -0.15 3.94
C LEU A 74 6.25 -0.97 3.67
N LEU A 75 7.18 -0.48 2.82
CA LEU A 75 8.36 -1.25 2.44
C LEU A 75 9.25 -1.62 3.65
N PRO A 76 9.55 -0.71 4.60
CA PRO A 76 10.34 -1.05 5.78
C PRO A 76 9.63 -2.09 6.65
N ALA A 77 8.33 -1.92 6.90
CA ALA A 77 7.56 -2.89 7.69
C ALA A 77 7.56 -4.27 7.04
N LEU A 78 7.31 -4.36 5.73
CA LEU A 78 7.37 -5.62 4.99
C LEU A 78 8.74 -6.29 5.03
N ALA A 79 9.82 -5.51 5.04
CA ALA A 79 11.17 -6.02 5.18
C ALA A 79 11.41 -6.68 6.55
N GLU A 80 10.82 -6.15 7.62
CA GLU A 80 10.88 -6.76 8.96
C GLU A 80 10.19 -8.12 9.00
N TYR A 81 9.03 -8.27 8.35
CA TYR A 81 8.33 -9.55 8.24
C TYR A 81 9.08 -10.55 7.36
N GLN A 82 9.78 -10.10 6.31
CA GLN A 82 10.59 -10.98 5.48
C GLN A 82 11.79 -11.57 6.24
N GLN A 83 12.37 -10.84 7.21
CA GLN A 83 13.50 -11.34 8.01
C GLN A 83 13.09 -12.30 9.12
N LYS A 84 11.79 -12.36 9.46
CA LYS A 84 11.24 -13.24 10.49
C LYS A 84 10.87 -14.64 9.97
N SER A 85 11.01 -14.90 8.67
CA SER A 85 10.66 -16.17 8.02
C SER A 85 11.86 -17.07 7.73
#